data_AF-X0PZ53-F1
#
_entry.id   AF-X0PZ53-F1
#
_cell.length_a   1.000
_cell.length_b   1.000
_cell.length_c   1.000
_cell.angle_alpha   90.00
_cell.angle_beta   90.00
_cell.angle_gamma   90.00
#
_symmetry.space_group_name_H-M   'P 1'
#
loop_
_entity.id
_entity.type
_entity.pdbx_description
1 polymer ?
#
loop_
_entity_poly.entity_id
_entity_poly.type
_entity_poly.pdbx_seq_one_letter_code
_entity_poly.pdbx_strand_id
1 'polypeptide(L)'
;MRRLATTAFAPEHHAAHKRVVGDAAKRLIADLPASGELDLTSGLCEPLPPRVIGTLLGLPQEELDRFQTAVRPMFAIDTSEEGYAIQGALGAMLMLVAGAINDKRKHPGDDMLWDGSLPGTVRTA
;
A
#
# COMPACT_ATOMS: atom_id res chain seq x y z
N MET A 1 1.36 -18.10 -3.14
CA MET A 1 0.74 -16.78 -2.91
C MET A 1 -0.26 -16.77 -1.77
N ARG A 2 -1.32 -17.59 -1.76
CA ARG A 2 -2.34 -17.59 -0.68
C ARG A 2 -1.77 -17.68 0.75
N ARG A 3 -0.82 -18.59 0.99
CA ARG A 3 -0.18 -18.79 2.32
C ARG A 3 0.55 -17.55 2.85
N LEU A 4 1.21 -16.79 1.98
CA LEU A 4 1.95 -15.59 2.36
C LEU A 4 0.97 -14.49 2.78
N ALA A 5 -0.04 -14.24 1.96
CA ALA A 5 -1.10 -13.28 2.27
C ALA A 5 -1.85 -13.62 3.56
N THR A 6 -2.18 -14.90 3.79
CA THR A 6 -2.86 -15.31 5.03
C THR A 6 -2.02 -15.09 6.28
N THR A 7 -0.69 -15.17 6.19
CA THR A 7 0.20 -14.91 7.33
C THR A 7 0.30 -13.41 7.59
N ALA A 8 0.51 -12.63 6.53
CA ALA A 8 0.61 -11.17 6.63
C ALA A 8 -0.68 -10.51 7.14
N PHE A 9 -1.85 -11.10 6.90
CA PHE A 9 -3.15 -10.62 7.40
C PHE A 9 -3.67 -11.39 8.63
N ALA A 10 -2.82 -12.17 9.30
CA ALA A 10 -3.22 -12.93 10.47
C ALA A 10 -3.57 -12.01 11.68
N PRO A 11 -4.39 -12.48 12.65
CA PRO A 11 -4.90 -11.66 13.75
C PRO A 11 -3.82 -10.91 14.56
N GLU A 12 -2.63 -11.47 14.70
CA GLU A 12 -1.47 -10.86 15.36
C GLU A 12 -1.05 -9.51 14.74
N HIS A 13 -1.26 -9.33 13.43
CA HIS A 13 -0.95 -8.09 12.71
C HIS A 13 -2.07 -7.05 12.81
N HIS A 14 -3.26 -7.40 13.33
CA HIS A 14 -4.44 -6.53 13.33
C HIS A 14 -4.19 -5.18 14.03
N ALA A 15 -3.52 -5.18 15.18
CA ALA A 15 -3.23 -3.94 15.90
C ALA A 15 -2.33 -2.99 15.09
N ALA A 16 -1.33 -3.54 14.38
CA ALA A 16 -0.46 -2.77 13.50
C ALA A 16 -1.23 -2.23 12.29
N HIS A 17 -2.03 -3.07 11.63
CA HIS A 17 -2.86 -2.66 10.49
C HIS A 17 -3.87 -1.58 10.87
N LYS A 18 -4.52 -1.72 12.02
CA LYS A 18 -5.45 -0.70 12.53
C LYS A 18 -4.76 0.65 12.74
N ARG A 19 -3.51 0.64 13.21
CA ARG A 19 -2.70 1.87 13.34
C ARG A 19 -2.41 2.49 11.97
N VAL A 20 -1.97 1.70 10.99
CA VAL A 20 -1.69 2.18 9.63
C VAL A 20 -2.93 2.81 9.00
N VAL A 21 -4.10 2.15 9.09
CA VAL A 21 -5.37 2.69 8.58
C VAL A 21 -5.74 3.99 9.31
N GLY A 22 -5.66 3.98 10.64
CA GLY A 22 -6.01 5.14 11.46
C GLY A 22 -5.12 6.36 11.17
N ASP A 23 -3.82 6.16 11.02
CA ASP A 23 -2.87 7.24 10.74
C ASP A 23 -3.03 7.76 9.31
N ALA A 24 -3.30 6.90 8.33
CA ALA A 24 -3.59 7.32 6.97
C ALA A 24 -4.89 8.15 6.91
N ALA A 25 -5.96 7.69 7.56
CA ALA A 25 -7.23 8.41 7.61
C ALA A 25 -7.09 9.76 8.33
N LYS A 26 -6.38 9.82 9.46
CA LYS A 26 -6.14 11.08 10.18
C LYS A 26 -5.42 12.11 9.33
N ARG A 27 -4.39 11.70 8.56
CA ARG A 27 -3.67 12.61 7.67
C ARG A 27 -4.58 13.14 6.57
N LEU A 28 -5.31 12.25 5.89
CA LEU A 28 -6.25 12.66 4.84
C LEU A 28 -7.32 13.59 5.38
N ILE A 29 -7.86 13.33 6.58
CA ILE A 29 -8.84 14.21 7.23
C ILE A 29 -8.23 15.57 7.58
N ALA A 30 -6.97 15.62 8.02
CA ALA A 30 -6.29 16.86 8.35
C ALA A 30 -6.04 17.76 7.12
N ASP A 31 -5.99 17.16 5.92
CA ASP A 31 -5.79 17.87 4.66
C ASP A 31 -7.12 18.38 4.05
N LEU A 32 -8.28 18.01 4.63
CA LEU A 32 -9.58 18.47 4.15
C LEU A 32 -9.83 19.95 4.49
N PRO A 33 -10.59 20.70 3.66
CA PRO A 33 -11.00 22.06 3.96
C PRO A 33 -11.74 22.14 5.31
N ALA A 34 -11.39 23.13 6.14
CA ALA A 34 -12.03 23.34 7.44
C ALA A 34 -13.48 23.85 7.34
N SER A 35 -13.90 24.35 6.17
CA SER A 35 -15.24 24.89 5.93
C SER A 35 -15.61 24.79 4.46
N GLY A 36 -16.91 24.70 4.18
CA GLY A 36 -17.47 24.63 2.83
C GLY A 36 -17.95 23.23 2.48
N GLU A 37 -18.29 23.04 1.21
CA GLU A 37 -18.69 21.74 0.68
C GLU A 37 -17.46 20.88 0.41
N LEU A 38 -17.57 19.58 0.73
CA LEU A 38 -16.49 18.62 0.60
C LEU A 38 -16.98 17.38 -0.15
N ASP A 39 -16.20 16.93 -1.12
CA ASP A 39 -16.32 15.60 -1.69
C ASP A 39 -15.43 14.59 -0.92
N LEU A 40 -16.07 13.77 -0.10
CA LEU A 40 -15.39 12.70 0.65
C LEU A 40 -14.87 11.58 -0.26
N THR A 41 -15.40 11.45 -1.47
CA THR A 41 -14.97 10.41 -2.40
C THR A 41 -13.54 10.69 -2.85
N SER A 42 -13.31 11.85 -3.47
CA SER A 42 -11.98 12.28 -3.90
C SER A 42 -11.06 12.65 -2.74
N GLY A 43 -11.59 13.25 -1.67
CA GLY A 43 -10.78 13.72 -0.53
C GLY A 43 -10.35 12.63 0.46
N LEU A 44 -11.07 11.50 0.54
CA LEU A 44 -10.79 10.47 1.54
C LEU A 44 -10.86 9.04 0.98
N CYS A 45 -11.98 8.67 0.35
CA CYS A 45 -12.25 7.28 -0.03
C CYS A 45 -11.31 6.76 -1.13
N GLU A 46 -11.06 7.55 -2.18
CA GLU A 46 -10.12 7.20 -3.25
C GLU A 46 -8.66 7.15 -2.77
N PRO A 47 -8.13 8.15 -2.02
CA PRO A 47 -6.73 8.16 -1.64
C PRO A 47 -6.38 7.19 -0.51
N LEU A 48 -7.33 6.79 0.34
CA LEU A 48 -7.05 5.98 1.53
C LEU A 48 -6.54 4.56 1.22
N PRO A 49 -7.22 3.72 0.40
CA PRO A 49 -6.77 2.36 0.12
C PRO A 49 -5.33 2.26 -0.41
N PRO A 50 -4.92 3.01 -1.45
CA PRO A 50 -3.57 2.88 -1.99
C PRO A 50 -2.50 3.35 -1.00
N ARG A 51 -2.80 4.36 -0.16
CA ARG A 51 -1.87 4.84 0.87
C ARG A 51 -1.67 3.81 1.98
N VAL A 52 -2.75 3.14 2.40
CA VAL A 52 -2.68 2.02 3.36
C VAL A 52 -1.87 0.87 2.77
N ILE A 53 -2.20 0.42 1.56
CA ILE A 53 -1.53 -0.72 0.93
C ILE A 53 -0.04 -0.44 0.75
N GLY A 54 0.35 0.72 0.22
CA GLY A 54 1.76 1.07 0.03
C GLY A 54 2.53 1.09 1.35
N THR A 55 1.90 1.60 2.42
CA THR A 55 2.51 1.61 3.76
C THR A 55 2.68 0.19 4.31
N LEU A 56 1.68 -0.67 4.16
CA LEU A 56 1.75 -2.07 4.61
C LEU A 56 2.79 -2.88 3.84
N LEU A 57 3.00 -2.56 2.56
CA LEU A 57 4.08 -3.12 1.74
C LEU A 57 5.47 -2.57 2.12
N GLY A 58 5.56 -1.65 3.09
CA GLY A 58 6.83 -1.10 3.55
C GLY A 58 7.47 -0.13 2.56
N LEU A 59 6.70 0.46 1.64
CA LEU A 59 7.23 1.49 0.74
C LEU A 59 7.66 2.73 1.53
N PRO A 60 8.79 3.36 1.15
CA PRO A 60 9.22 4.60 1.77
C PRO A 60 8.23 5.73 1.43
N GLN A 61 8.16 6.75 2.30
CA GLN A 61 7.14 7.80 2.19
C GLN A 61 7.18 8.52 0.83
N GLU A 62 8.38 8.75 0.30
CA GLU A 62 8.60 9.37 -1.02
C GLU A 62 8.06 8.54 -2.20
N GLU A 63 7.81 7.25 -2.02
CA GLU A 63 7.28 6.37 -3.07
C GLU A 63 5.76 6.15 -2.95
N LEU A 64 5.13 6.54 -1.83
CA LEU A 64 3.70 6.35 -1.63
C LEU A 64 2.84 7.11 -2.64
N ASP A 65 3.24 8.32 -3.02
CA ASP A 65 2.48 9.12 -4.00
C ASP A 65 2.62 8.55 -5.42
N ARG A 66 3.82 8.04 -5.75
CA ARG A 66 4.06 7.31 -7.02
C ARG A 66 3.27 6.02 -7.07
N PHE A 67 3.20 5.30 -5.96
CA PHE A 67 2.41 4.09 -5.82
C PHE A 67 0.92 4.38 -5.99
N GLN A 68 0.39 5.40 -5.31
CA GLN A 68 -1.00 5.83 -5.43
C GLN A 68 -1.37 6.12 -6.89
N THR A 69 -0.52 6.87 -7.59
CA THR A 69 -0.72 7.17 -9.02
C THR A 69 -0.70 5.90 -9.86
N ALA A 70 0.22 4.98 -9.60
CA ALA A 70 0.37 3.73 -10.35
C ALA A 70 -0.79 2.75 -10.12
N VAL A 71 -1.50 2.81 -8.99
CA VAL A 71 -2.62 1.88 -8.72
C VAL A 71 -3.99 2.48 -8.99
N ARG A 72 -4.11 3.81 -9.07
CA ARG A 72 -5.38 4.50 -9.30
C ARG A 72 -6.17 3.95 -10.51
N PRO A 73 -5.55 3.66 -11.68
CA PRO A 73 -6.26 3.07 -12.82
C PRO A 73 -6.84 1.67 -12.54
N MET A 74 -6.30 0.94 -11.56
CA MET A 74 -6.79 -0.40 -11.19
C MET A 74 -8.09 -0.35 -10.37
N PHE A 75 -8.43 0.81 -9.80
CA PHE A 75 -9.66 1.04 -9.06
C PHE A 75 -10.77 1.66 -9.93
N ALA A 76 -10.48 2.00 -11.18
CA ALA A 76 -11.48 2.50 -12.12
C ALA A 76 -12.45 1.39 -12.54
N ILE A 77 -13.75 1.70 -12.56
CA ILE A 77 -14.83 0.74 -12.86
C ILE A 77 -15.05 0.59 -14.37
N ASP A 78 -14.61 1.56 -15.19
CA ASP A 78 -14.77 1.51 -16.64
C ASP A 78 -13.54 0.92 -17.32
N THR A 79 -13.64 -0.36 -17.70
CA THR A 79 -12.55 -1.09 -18.36
C THR A 79 -12.59 -1.01 -19.88
N SER A 80 -13.48 -0.22 -20.47
CA SER A 80 -13.82 -0.32 -21.90
C SER A 80 -12.86 0.39 -22.86
N GLU A 81 -12.06 1.39 -22.40
CA GLU A 81 -11.07 2.09 -23.24
C GLU A 81 -9.61 2.02 -22.73
N GLU A 82 -9.34 1.39 -21.58
CA GLU A 82 -8.13 1.68 -20.79
C GLU A 82 -7.08 0.56 -20.69
N GLY A 83 -7.16 -0.47 -21.55
CA GLY A 83 -6.29 -1.66 -21.45
C GLY A 83 -4.78 -1.33 -21.38
N TYR A 84 -4.29 -0.41 -22.21
CA TYR A 84 -2.88 0.02 -22.20
C TYR A 84 -2.50 0.85 -20.98
N ALA A 85 -3.41 1.71 -20.50
CA ALA A 85 -3.20 2.51 -19.30
C ALA A 85 -3.07 1.61 -18.06
N ILE A 86 -3.95 0.60 -17.94
CA ILE A 86 -3.90 -0.41 -16.88
C ILE A 86 -2.61 -1.22 -16.94
N GLN A 87 -2.14 -1.62 -18.13
CA GLN A 87 -0.88 -2.35 -18.27
C GLN A 87 0.34 -1.52 -17.84
N GLY A 88 0.42 -0.25 -18.24
CA GLY A 88 1.48 0.66 -17.80
C GLY A 88 1.47 0.89 -16.29
N ALA A 89 0.27 1.09 -15.72
CA ALA A 89 0.03 1.25 -14.30
C ALA A 89 0.47 0.01 -13.51
N LEU A 90 0.14 -1.18 -14.00
CA LEU A 90 0.60 -2.46 -13.43
C LEU A 90 2.11 -2.62 -13.49
N GLY A 91 2.75 -2.25 -14.60
CA GLY A 91 4.20 -2.27 -14.71
C GLY A 91 4.88 -1.37 -13.67
N ALA A 92 4.40 -0.13 -13.52
CA ALA A 92 4.92 0.82 -12.54
C ALA A 92 4.73 0.34 -11.11
N MET A 93 3.55 -0.18 -10.79
CA MET A 93 3.21 -0.81 -9.50
C MET A 93 4.18 -1.95 -9.16
N LEU A 94 4.38 -2.89 -10.09
CA LEU A 94 5.27 -4.04 -9.89
C LEU A 94 6.73 -3.62 -9.69
N MET A 95 7.18 -2.56 -10.37
CA MET A 95 8.53 -2.03 -10.18
C MET A 95 8.75 -1.43 -8.79
N LEU A 96 7.77 -0.71 -8.25
CA LEU A 96 7.82 -0.18 -6.88
C LEU A 96 7.89 -1.33 -5.85
N VAL A 97 7.04 -2.35 -6.00
CA VAL A 97 7.06 -3.52 -5.12
C VAL A 97 8.38 -4.28 -5.22
N ALA A 98 8.94 -4.46 -6.42
CA ALA A 98 10.23 -5.11 -6.61
C ALA A 98 11.37 -4.32 -5.93
N GLY A 99 11.33 -2.99 -6.01
CA GLY A 99 12.25 -2.10 -5.28
C GLY A 99 12.17 -2.31 -3.78
N ALA A 100 10.95 -2.31 -3.21
CA ALA A 100 10.71 -2.57 -1.79
C ALA A 100 11.28 -3.93 -1.34
N ILE A 101 11.00 -5.01 -2.08
CA ILE A 101 11.53 -6.33 -1.77
C ILE A 101 13.07 -6.33 -1.74
N ASN A 102 13.71 -5.65 -2.70
CA ASN A 102 15.16 -5.58 -2.78
C ASN A 102 15.77 -4.78 -1.62
N ASP A 103 15.11 -3.70 -1.20
CA ASP A 103 15.52 -2.96 -0.01
C ASP A 103 15.41 -3.82 1.26
N LYS A 104 14.29 -4.53 1.44
CA LYS A 104 14.09 -5.38 2.64
C LYS A 104 15.05 -6.55 2.76
N ARG A 105 15.58 -7.05 1.64
CA ARG A 105 16.68 -8.04 1.66
C ARG A 105 17.96 -7.51 2.29
N LYS A 106 18.18 -6.19 2.23
CA LYS A 106 19.34 -5.51 2.84
C LYS A 106 18.99 -4.94 4.22
N HIS A 107 17.74 -4.52 4.40
CA HIS A 107 17.22 -3.88 5.61
C HIS A 107 15.92 -4.55 6.08
N PRO A 108 16.01 -5.71 6.75
CA PRO A 108 14.88 -6.36 7.42
C PRO A 108 14.03 -5.38 8.24
N GLY A 109 12.70 -5.42 8.07
CA GLY A 109 11.74 -4.58 8.80
C GLY A 109 10.54 -5.38 9.32
N ASP A 110 9.60 -4.71 9.99
CA ASP A 110 8.31 -5.32 10.39
C ASP A 110 7.21 -4.83 9.43
N ASP A 111 7.18 -5.38 8.20
CA ASP A 111 6.19 -5.06 7.17
C ASP A 111 5.73 -6.31 6.41
N MET A 112 4.70 -6.19 5.58
CA MET A 112 4.12 -7.37 4.91
C MET A 112 5.08 -8.09 3.96
N LEU A 113 6.06 -7.39 3.40
CA LEU A 113 7.03 -7.97 2.46
C LEU A 113 8.17 -8.68 3.20
N TRP A 114 8.42 -8.28 4.44
CA TRP A 114 9.41 -8.86 5.31
C TRP A 114 8.80 -9.07 6.69
N ASP A 115 8.19 -10.24 6.89
CA ASP A 115 7.75 -10.69 8.20
C ASP A 115 8.73 -11.77 8.67
N GLY A 116 9.37 -11.55 9.84
CA GLY A 116 10.29 -12.51 10.46
C GLY A 116 9.65 -13.86 10.80
N SER A 117 8.32 -13.99 10.66
CA SER A 117 7.56 -15.23 10.80
C SER A 117 7.49 -16.07 9.50
N LEU A 118 7.90 -15.52 8.34
CA LEU A 118 7.88 -16.26 7.08
C LEU A 118 8.92 -17.39 7.09
N PRO A 119 8.52 -18.66 6.91
CA PRO A 119 9.46 -19.78 6.95
C PRO A 119 10.38 -19.72 5.73
N GLY A 120 11.64 -19.33 5.97
CA GLY A 120 12.68 -19.25 4.95
C GLY A 120 13.79 -18.23 5.24
N THR A 121 13.59 -17.29 6.17
CA THR A 121 14.64 -16.35 6.58
C THR A 121 15.57 -17.01 7.60
N VAL A 122 16.72 -17.46 7.10
CA VAL A 122 17.84 -17.88 7.95
C VAL A 122 18.18 -16.72 8.88
N ARG A 123 17.95 -16.92 10.17
CA ARG A 123 18.47 -16.06 11.24
C ARG A 123 19.99 -16.27 11.29
N THR A 124 20.75 -15.51 10.52
CA THR A 124 22.20 -15.42 10.74
C THR A 124 22.41 -14.65 12.04
N ALA A 125 23.08 -15.32 12.97
CA ALA A 125 23.42 -14.86 14.31
C ALA A 125 24.34 -13.63 14.30
#